data_AF-A0A7X5F0S8-F1
#
_entry.id   AF-A0A7X5F0S8-F1
#
_cell.length_a   1.000
_cell.length_b   1.000
_cell.length_c   1.000
_cell.angle_alpha   90.00
_cell.angle_beta   90.00
_cell.angle_gamma   90.00
#
_symmetry.space_group_name_H-M   'P 1'
#
loop_
_entity.id
_entity.type
_entity.pdbx_description
1 polymer ?
#
loop_
_entity_poly.entity_id
_entity_poly.type
_entity_poly.pdbx_seq_one_letter_code
_entity_poly.pdbx_strand_id
1 'polypeptide(L)'
;MSVIIPCYNAARTIGTTLRSIADQTLLPVEVICVDDCSRDDTVEVIRAFAATCPAPEIILHRMPQNGGPSLARNAGWSMARGDHVAFLDSDDIWHPRKLEIQMRVMQETGSFGSSHARKVDLSLSPPPAVEVPAPQPLSFTGLLYWSRIITSSVVLRNSPDYRFPEDMRYSEDFKLWCRILADGHRFMLIDVPLSGIVGGHDAAPGLSAAVLKMERGKLAVFRGLHREGRISWPRLASVIAFSNLKFVIRRIQGLF
;
A
#
# COMPACT_ATOMS: atom_id res chain seq x y z
N MET A 1 12.85 9.29 4.84
CA MET A 1 12.03 8.23 4.21
C MET A 1 11.62 8.67 2.82
N SER A 2 11.44 7.75 1.89
CA SER A 2 10.94 8.02 0.52
C SER A 2 9.50 7.55 0.39
N VAL A 3 8.65 8.34 -0.28
CA VAL A 3 7.28 7.95 -0.61
C VAL A 3 7.21 7.62 -2.10
N ILE A 4 6.61 6.49 -2.45
CA ILE A 4 6.45 6.05 -3.85
C ILE A 4 4.98 6.09 -4.21
N ILE A 5 4.67 6.76 -5.31
CA ILE A 5 3.31 6.88 -5.84
C ILE A 5 3.28 6.31 -7.26
N PRO A 6 2.76 5.09 -7.47
CA PRO A 6 2.47 4.62 -8.81
C PRO A 6 1.25 5.38 -9.36
N CYS A 7 1.37 5.93 -10.56
CA CYS A 7 0.33 6.73 -11.21
C CYS A 7 -0.02 6.14 -12.58
N TYR A 8 -1.31 6.00 -12.87
CA TYR A 8 -1.80 5.69 -14.22
C TYR A 8 -3.18 6.32 -14.43
N ASN A 9 -3.28 7.29 -15.33
CA ASN A 9 -4.49 8.05 -15.61
C ASN A 9 -5.16 8.62 -14.34
N ALA A 10 -4.36 9.32 -13.52
CA ALA A 10 -4.71 9.83 -12.21
C ALA A 10 -4.82 11.37 -12.16
N ALA A 11 -4.97 12.06 -13.29
CA ALA A 11 -4.96 13.54 -13.34
C ALA A 11 -5.96 14.20 -12.38
N ARG A 12 -7.08 13.52 -12.12
CA ARG A 12 -8.16 14.00 -11.23
C ARG A 12 -7.83 13.92 -9.74
N THR A 13 -6.97 12.98 -9.34
CA THR A 13 -6.75 12.65 -7.91
C THR A 13 -5.34 12.98 -7.43
N ILE A 14 -4.34 12.87 -8.31
CA ILE A 14 -2.92 12.96 -7.94
C ILE A 14 -2.54 14.28 -7.27
N GLY A 15 -3.15 15.40 -7.66
CA GLY A 15 -2.92 16.69 -7.02
C GLY A 15 -3.32 16.71 -5.54
N THR A 16 -4.45 16.07 -5.19
CA THR A 16 -4.92 15.93 -3.80
C THR A 16 -4.05 14.96 -3.02
N THR A 17 -3.66 13.84 -3.63
CA THR A 17 -2.73 12.88 -3.05
C THR A 17 -1.40 13.53 -2.69
N LEU A 18 -0.79 14.28 -3.63
CA LEU A 18 0.45 15.02 -3.40
C LEU A 18 0.31 16.07 -2.30
N ARG A 19 -0.81 16.81 -2.27
CA ARG A 19 -1.10 17.76 -1.18
C ARG A 19 -1.12 17.08 0.18
N SER A 20 -1.74 15.90 0.30
CA SER A 20 -1.78 15.17 1.57
C SER A 20 -0.39 14.73 2.09
N ILE A 21 0.60 14.59 1.19
CA ILE A 21 1.99 14.33 1.56
C ILE A 21 2.69 15.64 1.97
N ALA A 22 2.50 16.72 1.21
CA ALA A 22 3.07 18.03 1.53
C ALA A 22 2.57 18.58 2.89
N ASP A 23 1.36 18.17 3.30
CA ASP A 23 0.75 18.54 4.57
C ASP A 23 1.16 17.61 5.74
N GLN A 24 2.11 16.68 5.55
CA GLN A 24 2.56 15.79 6.62
C GLN A 24 3.36 16.55 7.70
N THR A 25 3.10 16.23 8.98
CA THR A 25 3.87 16.77 10.11
C THR A 25 5.30 16.26 10.15
N LEU A 26 5.54 15.08 9.58
CA LEU A 26 6.86 14.55 9.28
C LEU A 26 7.00 14.40 7.77
N LEU A 27 7.70 15.35 7.14
CA LEU A 27 7.91 15.33 5.70
C LEU A 27 8.85 14.19 5.29
N PRO A 28 8.56 13.47 4.19
CA PRO A 28 9.53 12.58 3.59
C PRO A 28 10.68 13.38 2.97
N VAL A 29 11.82 12.73 2.69
CA VAL A 29 12.93 13.41 2.01
C VAL A 29 12.63 13.61 0.53
N GLU A 30 11.89 12.67 -0.06
CA GLU A 30 11.51 12.68 -1.46
C GLU A 30 10.17 11.95 -1.67
N VAL A 31 9.48 12.34 -2.73
CA VAL A 31 8.29 11.70 -3.26
C VAL A 31 8.58 11.32 -4.70
N ILE A 32 8.55 10.02 -4.99
CA ILE A 32 8.85 9.46 -6.30
C ILE A 32 7.53 9.09 -6.96
N CYS A 33 7.04 9.95 -7.84
CA CYS A 33 5.88 9.68 -8.68
C CYS A 33 6.32 8.88 -9.90
N VAL A 34 5.81 7.67 -10.03
CA VAL A 34 6.09 6.79 -11.17
C VAL A 34 4.90 6.74 -12.09
N ASP A 35 4.97 7.48 -13.20
CA ASP A 35 3.95 7.46 -14.25
C ASP A 35 4.08 6.19 -15.10
N ASP A 36 3.10 5.30 -14.99
CA ASP A 36 3.02 4.01 -15.70
C ASP A 36 2.42 4.19 -17.11
N CYS A 37 2.96 5.16 -17.85
CA CYS A 37 2.55 5.54 -19.20
C CYS A 37 1.10 6.07 -19.28
N SER A 38 0.79 7.09 -18.48
CA SER A 38 -0.53 7.75 -18.55
C SER A 38 -0.77 8.43 -19.91
N ARG A 39 -2.05 8.57 -20.25
CA ARG A 39 -2.54 9.22 -21.48
C ARG A 39 -3.35 10.49 -21.21
N ASP A 40 -3.65 10.77 -19.95
CA ASP A 40 -4.26 12.01 -19.49
C ASP A 40 -3.19 12.99 -18.95
N ASP A 41 -3.64 14.08 -18.35
CA ASP A 41 -2.78 15.16 -17.83
C ASP A 41 -2.05 14.80 -16.52
N THR A 42 -1.92 13.52 -16.15
CA THR A 42 -1.30 13.09 -14.88
C THR A 42 0.10 13.67 -14.72
N VAL A 43 0.91 13.62 -15.78
CA VAL A 43 2.30 14.09 -15.79
C VAL A 43 2.36 15.61 -15.60
N GLU A 44 1.49 16.33 -16.29
CA GLU A 44 1.36 17.79 -16.25
C GLU A 44 0.96 18.26 -14.86
N VAL A 45 -0.01 17.60 -14.23
CA VAL A 45 -0.43 17.89 -12.85
C VAL A 45 0.72 17.67 -11.87
N ILE A 46 1.47 16.56 -11.98
CA ILE A 46 2.63 16.29 -11.12
C ILE A 46 3.71 17.37 -11.30
N ARG A 47 4.03 17.74 -12.55
CA ARG A 47 5.03 18.79 -12.84
C ARG A 47 4.63 20.15 -12.28
N ALA A 48 3.36 20.54 -12.47
CA ALA A 48 2.84 21.80 -11.95
C ALA A 48 2.86 21.85 -10.42
N PHE A 49 2.50 20.74 -9.77
CA PHE A 49 2.58 20.64 -8.32
C PHE A 49 4.04 20.74 -7.83
N ALA A 50 4.95 19.97 -8.44
CA ALA A 50 6.37 19.99 -8.08
C ALA A 50 7.03 21.36 -8.25
N ALA A 51 6.62 22.15 -9.25
CA ALA A 51 7.15 23.49 -9.48
C ALA A 51 6.75 24.52 -8.40
N THR A 52 5.68 24.24 -7.64
CA THR A 52 5.13 25.16 -6.63
C THR A 52 5.29 24.67 -5.20
N CYS A 53 5.58 23.38 -5.02
CA CYS A 53 5.73 22.75 -3.72
C CYS A 53 7.18 22.91 -3.21
N PRO A 54 7.42 23.63 -2.10
CA PRO A 54 8.78 23.86 -1.60
C PRO A 54 9.42 22.62 -0.98
N ALA A 55 8.61 21.71 -0.45
CA ALA A 55 9.04 20.44 0.13
C ALA A 55 7.84 19.48 0.22
N PRO A 56 8.04 18.16 0.13
CA PRO A 56 9.30 17.45 -0.10
C PRO A 56 9.81 17.54 -1.56
N GLU A 57 11.02 17.06 -1.86
CA GLU A 57 11.49 16.92 -3.24
C GLU A 57 10.56 15.98 -4.02
N ILE A 58 10.01 16.42 -5.15
CA ILE A 58 9.11 15.60 -5.99
C ILE A 58 9.84 15.20 -7.26
N ILE A 59 10.03 13.89 -7.42
CA ILE A 59 10.70 13.27 -8.56
C ILE A 59 9.63 12.61 -9.43
N LEU A 60 9.56 13.01 -10.69
CA LEU A 60 8.71 12.36 -11.69
C LEU A 60 9.54 11.40 -12.54
N HIS A 61 9.21 10.12 -12.48
CA HIS A 61 9.75 9.08 -13.36
C HIS A 61 8.66 8.57 -14.28
N ARG A 62 8.85 8.70 -15.60
CA ARG A 62 7.91 8.17 -16.61
C ARG A 62 8.41 6.86 -17.16
N MET A 63 7.62 5.81 -17.02
CA MET A 63 7.93 4.50 -17.58
C MET A 63 7.77 4.50 -19.11
N PRO A 64 8.60 3.73 -19.84
CA PRO A 64 8.53 3.68 -21.30
C PRO A 64 7.29 2.94 -21.83
N GLN A 65 6.67 2.10 -21.00
CA GLN A 65 5.48 1.33 -21.32
C GLN A 65 4.70 1.04 -20.04
N ASN A 66 3.40 0.77 -20.16
CA ASN A 66 2.57 0.35 -19.03
C ASN A 66 2.99 -1.05 -18.55
N GLY A 67 3.55 -1.13 -17.35
CA GLY A 67 3.96 -2.36 -16.66
C GLY A 67 3.03 -2.76 -15.52
N GLY A 68 2.08 -1.92 -15.15
CA GLY A 68 1.19 -2.14 -14.03
C GLY A 68 1.84 -1.78 -12.68
N PRO A 69 1.07 -1.92 -11.58
CA PRO A 69 1.41 -1.32 -10.30
C PRO A 69 2.65 -1.95 -9.64
N SER A 70 2.89 -3.26 -9.80
CA SER A 70 4.11 -3.90 -9.27
C SER A 70 5.37 -3.27 -9.86
N LEU A 71 5.43 -3.16 -11.19
CA LEU A 71 6.59 -2.62 -11.90
C LEU A 71 6.79 -1.14 -11.57
N ALA A 72 5.71 -0.35 -11.54
CA ALA A 72 5.77 1.06 -11.16
C ALA A 72 6.28 1.25 -9.72
N ARG A 73 5.76 0.50 -8.74
CA ARG A 73 6.24 0.55 -7.36
C ARG A 73 7.69 0.11 -7.23
N ASN A 74 8.11 -0.95 -7.93
CA ASN A 74 9.49 -1.43 -7.91
C ASN A 74 10.47 -0.45 -8.55
N ALA A 75 10.08 0.23 -9.63
CA ALA A 75 10.89 1.27 -10.25
C ALA A 75 11.13 2.42 -9.27
N GLY A 76 10.08 2.91 -8.61
CA GLY A 76 10.18 3.94 -7.58
C GLY A 76 10.99 3.47 -6.36
N TRP A 77 10.81 2.23 -5.92
CA TRP A 77 11.55 1.67 -4.78
C TRP A 77 13.04 1.55 -5.09
N SER A 78 13.41 1.22 -6.32
CA SER A 78 14.81 1.14 -6.73
C SER A 78 15.49 2.51 -6.79
N MET A 79 14.72 3.59 -6.94
CA MET A 79 15.22 4.97 -6.91
C MET A 79 15.24 5.58 -5.49
N ALA A 80 14.58 4.93 -4.52
CA ALA A 80 14.41 5.47 -3.17
C ALA A 80 15.73 5.52 -2.39
N ARG A 81 16.07 6.70 -1.90
CA ARG A 81 17.29 7.01 -1.12
C ARG A 81 17.07 7.00 0.38
N GLY A 82 15.83 7.04 0.85
CA GLY A 82 15.51 7.04 2.28
C GLY A 82 15.69 5.66 2.91
N ASP A 83 16.09 5.62 4.19
CA ASP A 83 16.22 4.38 4.98
C ASP A 83 14.89 3.63 5.16
N HIS A 84 13.78 4.31 4.90
CA HIS A 84 12.43 3.80 4.99
C HIS A 84 11.68 4.18 3.72
N VAL A 85 10.77 3.30 3.30
CA VAL A 85 9.93 3.46 2.13
C VAL A 85 8.47 3.37 2.55
N ALA A 86 7.64 4.21 1.97
CA ALA A 86 6.18 4.18 2.08
C ALA A 86 5.57 4.17 0.67
N PHE A 87 4.40 3.54 0.54
CA PHE A 87 3.66 3.51 -0.72
C PHE A 87 2.35 4.25 -0.54
N LEU A 88 1.95 5.03 -1.53
CA LEU A 88 0.64 5.69 -1.57
C LEU A 88 0.07 5.55 -2.97
N ASP A 89 -1.13 4.97 -3.10
CA ASP A 89 -1.81 4.93 -4.40
C ASP A 89 -2.25 6.35 -4.83
N SER A 90 -2.26 6.62 -6.14
CA SER A 90 -2.49 7.96 -6.71
C SER A 90 -3.90 8.54 -6.51
N ASP A 91 -4.79 7.78 -5.89
CA ASP A 91 -6.18 8.12 -5.57
C ASP A 91 -6.48 8.06 -4.05
N ASP A 92 -5.46 7.82 -3.23
CA ASP A 92 -5.55 7.83 -1.78
C ASP A 92 -5.00 9.15 -1.18
N ILE A 93 -5.38 9.43 0.06
CA ILE A 93 -4.89 10.52 0.90
C ILE A 93 -4.44 10.00 2.26
N TRP A 94 -3.47 10.68 2.85
CA TRP A 94 -3.01 10.42 4.21
C TRP A 94 -3.47 11.46 5.22
N HIS A 95 -3.74 10.98 6.43
CA HIS A 95 -3.84 11.83 7.60
C HIS A 95 -2.52 12.60 7.82
N PRO A 96 -2.52 13.91 8.17
CA PRO A 96 -1.30 14.72 8.31
C PRO A 96 -0.22 14.13 9.24
N ARG A 97 -0.64 13.34 10.23
CA ARG A 97 0.28 12.70 11.20
C ARG A 97 0.69 11.27 10.86
N LYS A 98 0.31 10.76 9.70
CA LYS A 98 0.48 9.34 9.34
C LYS A 98 1.94 8.91 9.42
N LEU A 99 2.83 9.65 8.76
CA LEU A 99 4.27 9.32 8.72
C LEU A 99 4.91 9.48 10.10
N GLU A 100 4.59 10.54 10.85
CA GLU A 100 5.08 10.78 12.21
C GLU A 100 4.73 9.62 13.16
N ILE A 101 3.47 9.19 13.16
CA ILE A 101 2.97 8.11 14.03
C ILE A 101 3.65 6.79 13.70
N GLN A 102 3.72 6.43 12.42
CA GLN A 102 4.30 5.16 11.99
C GLN A 102 5.81 5.08 12.25
N MET A 103 6.53 6.17 11.98
CA MET A 103 7.97 6.21 12.26
C MET A 103 8.26 6.08 13.75
N ARG A 104 7.47 6.75 14.60
CA ARG A 104 7.60 6.62 16.06
C ARG A 104 7.43 5.17 16.51
N VAL A 105 6.37 4.50 16.05
CA VAL A 105 6.12 3.07 16.36
C VAL A 105 7.27 2.19 15.89
N MET A 106 7.80 2.41 14.69
CA MET A 106 8.91 1.63 14.16
C MET A 106 10.22 1.87 14.93
N GLN A 107 10.47 3.09 15.40
CA GLN A 107 11.63 3.43 16.24
C GLN A 107 11.53 2.79 17.62
N GLU A 108 10.41 2.95 18.30
CA GLU A 108 10.17 2.41 19.66
C GLU A 108 10.20 0.88 19.69
N THR A 109 9.63 0.24 18.65
CA THR A 109 9.56 -1.21 18.57
C THR A 109 10.73 -1.81 17.80
N GLY A 110 11.57 -1.03 17.12
CA GLY A 110 12.59 -1.57 16.21
C GLY A 110 12.02 -2.48 15.10
N SER A 111 10.75 -2.36 14.74
CA SER A 111 10.11 -3.22 13.75
C SER A 111 10.69 -3.01 12.33
N PHE A 112 10.46 -3.98 11.46
CA PHE A 112 10.83 -3.85 10.04
C PHE A 112 9.83 -2.97 9.28
N GLY A 113 8.56 -3.02 9.67
CA GLY A 113 7.53 -2.17 9.10
C GLY A 113 6.38 -1.89 10.05
N SER A 114 5.50 -1.00 9.61
CA SER A 114 4.21 -0.74 10.23
C SER A 114 3.13 -0.57 9.16
N SER A 115 1.90 -0.82 9.55
CA SER A 115 0.68 -0.65 8.77
C SER A 115 -0.38 -0.01 9.65
N HIS A 116 -1.39 0.60 9.05
CA HIS A 116 -2.54 1.12 9.78
C HIS A 116 -3.86 0.70 9.13
N ALA A 117 -4.98 0.90 9.84
CA ALA A 117 -6.31 0.68 9.27
C ALA A 117 -6.60 1.69 8.14
N ARG A 118 -7.60 1.43 7.29
CA ARG A 118 -8.03 2.35 6.22
C ARG A 118 -9.51 2.69 6.41
N LYS A 119 -9.90 3.91 6.04
CA LYS A 119 -11.30 4.33 5.96
C LYS A 119 -11.59 4.82 4.55
N VAL A 120 -12.71 4.40 3.95
CA VAL A 120 -13.07 4.75 2.56
C VAL A 120 -13.31 6.25 2.38
N ASP A 121 -13.80 6.92 3.42
CA ASP A 121 -14.06 8.36 3.44
C ASP A 121 -13.39 9.01 4.65
N LEU A 122 -12.16 9.45 4.45
CA LEU A 122 -11.36 10.14 5.46
C LEU A 122 -11.45 11.65 5.20
N SER A 123 -12.39 12.33 5.87
CA SER A 123 -12.38 13.80 5.90
C SER A 123 -11.14 14.29 6.66
N LEU A 124 -10.35 15.15 6.01
CA LEU A 124 -9.14 15.76 6.58
C LEU A 124 -9.36 17.23 7.00
N SER A 125 -10.60 17.73 6.95
CA SER A 125 -10.92 19.14 7.22
C SER A 125 -12.06 19.30 8.24
N PRO A 126 -11.76 19.59 9.52
CA PRO A 126 -10.43 19.52 10.14
C PRO A 126 -9.93 18.07 10.25
N PRO A 127 -8.61 17.83 10.34
CA PRO A 127 -8.11 16.47 10.51
C PRO A 127 -8.59 15.94 11.86
N PRO A 128 -9.14 14.72 11.91
CA PRO A 128 -9.67 14.16 13.15
C PRO A 128 -8.56 14.04 14.19
N ALA A 129 -8.88 14.34 15.45
CA ALA A 129 -7.98 14.00 16.55
C ALA A 129 -7.73 12.48 16.52
N VAL A 130 -6.45 12.09 16.52
CA VAL A 130 -6.04 10.69 16.50
C VAL A 130 -5.46 10.34 17.86
N GLU A 131 -6.17 9.51 18.62
CA GLU A 131 -5.59 8.73 19.69
C GLU A 131 -4.95 7.48 19.09
N VAL A 132 -3.66 7.28 19.36
CA VAL A 132 -2.92 6.11 18.85
C VAL A 132 -2.98 5.03 19.92
N PRO A 133 -3.78 3.96 19.74
CA PRO A 133 -3.77 2.82 20.64
C PRO A 133 -2.41 2.11 20.58
N ALA A 134 -2.12 1.29 21.59
CA ALA A 134 -0.91 0.48 21.59
C ALA A 134 -0.82 -0.38 20.31
N PRO A 135 0.28 -0.25 19.53
CA PRO A 135 0.41 -0.96 18.26
C PRO A 135 0.49 -2.47 18.50
N GLN A 136 -0.14 -3.25 17.64
CA GLN A 136 -0.22 -4.71 17.77
C GLN A 136 0.71 -5.41 16.78
N PRO A 137 1.50 -6.41 17.19
CA PRO A 137 2.32 -7.16 16.24
C PRO A 137 1.45 -7.95 15.26
N LEU A 138 1.76 -7.87 13.97
CA LEU A 138 1.13 -8.71 12.97
C LEU A 138 1.77 -10.10 12.97
N SER A 139 0.93 -11.13 13.00
CA SER A 139 1.39 -12.52 12.87
C SER A 139 1.28 -12.99 11.42
N PHE A 140 2.27 -13.76 10.96
CA PHE A 140 2.24 -14.40 9.65
C PHE A 140 0.96 -15.23 9.47
N THR A 141 0.64 -16.08 10.45
CA THR A 141 -0.58 -16.88 10.45
C THR A 141 -1.83 -16.01 10.39
N GLY A 142 -1.90 -14.93 11.18
CA GLY A 142 -3.03 -14.00 11.16
C GLY A 142 -3.23 -13.36 9.79
N LEU A 143 -2.13 -12.96 9.13
CA LEU A 143 -2.16 -12.39 7.79
C LEU A 143 -2.76 -13.35 6.75
N LEU A 144 -2.47 -14.65 6.85
CA LEU A 144 -3.02 -15.66 5.93
C LEU A 144 -4.56 -15.70 5.93
N TYR A 145 -5.18 -15.58 7.10
CA TYR A 145 -6.65 -15.56 7.21
C TYR A 145 -7.22 -14.15 6.97
N TRP A 146 -6.54 -13.13 7.47
CA TRP A 146 -7.00 -11.74 7.43
C TRP A 146 -5.94 -10.84 6.81
N SER A 147 -6.14 -10.46 5.55
CA SER A 147 -5.32 -9.46 4.86
C SER A 147 -5.56 -8.08 5.48
N ARG A 148 -4.85 -7.77 6.57
CA ARG A 148 -4.96 -6.52 7.34
C ARG A 148 -3.99 -5.43 6.88
N ILE A 149 -3.11 -5.73 5.94
CA ILE A 149 -2.16 -4.78 5.37
C ILE A 149 -2.70 -4.33 4.02
N ILE A 150 -2.73 -3.00 3.82
CA ILE A 150 -3.11 -2.36 2.56
C ILE A 150 -1.88 -1.58 2.11
N THR A 151 -1.57 -1.59 0.81
CA THR A 151 -0.32 -1.00 0.31
C THR A 151 -0.15 0.46 0.72
N SER A 152 -1.19 1.29 0.56
CA SER A 152 -1.18 2.70 0.98
C SER A 152 -1.01 2.93 2.49
N SER A 153 -1.10 1.90 3.33
CA SER A 153 -0.92 2.05 4.78
C SER A 153 0.48 1.68 5.26
N VAL A 154 1.36 1.19 4.39
CA VAL A 154 2.66 0.66 4.79
C VAL A 154 3.73 1.74 4.90
N VAL A 155 4.56 1.63 5.94
CA VAL A 155 5.94 2.13 6.00
C VAL A 155 6.83 0.94 6.36
N LEU A 156 7.94 0.75 5.68
CA LEU A 156 8.90 -0.31 5.98
C LEU A 156 10.34 0.18 5.81
N ARG A 157 11.29 -0.56 6.38
CA ARG A 157 12.72 -0.36 6.11
C ARG A 157 13.00 -0.58 4.64
N ASN A 158 13.83 0.29 4.07
CA ASN A 158 14.29 0.14 2.71
C ASN A 158 15.31 -1.00 2.64
N SER A 159 14.94 -2.12 2.02
CA SER A 159 15.81 -3.28 1.84
C SER A 159 15.85 -3.69 0.36
N PRO A 160 17.01 -4.12 -0.15
CA PRO A 160 17.15 -4.65 -1.50
C PRO A 160 16.53 -6.07 -1.66
N ASP A 161 16.26 -6.78 -0.56
CA ASP A 161 15.83 -8.18 -0.57
C ASP A 161 14.34 -8.35 -0.94
N TYR A 162 13.59 -7.24 -0.91
CA TYR A 162 12.14 -7.25 -1.02
C TYR A 162 11.64 -6.36 -2.15
N ARG A 163 10.81 -6.91 -3.03
CA ARG A 163 10.14 -6.20 -4.13
C ARG A 163 8.74 -6.77 -4.35
N PHE A 164 7.86 -5.97 -4.95
CA PHE A 164 6.57 -6.47 -5.40
C PHE A 164 6.80 -7.54 -6.46
N PRO A 165 6.08 -8.67 -6.42
CA PRO A 165 6.17 -9.69 -7.45
C PRO A 165 5.66 -9.16 -8.79
N GLU A 166 6.47 -9.33 -9.83
CA GLU A 166 6.16 -8.89 -11.20
C GLU A 166 5.49 -9.99 -12.02
N ASP A 167 5.50 -11.24 -11.52
CA ASP A 167 4.87 -12.41 -12.12
C ASP A 167 3.35 -12.48 -11.87
N MET A 168 2.77 -11.49 -11.19
CA MET A 168 1.35 -11.44 -10.88
C MET A 168 0.78 -10.03 -10.87
N ARG A 169 -0.49 -9.92 -11.28
CA ARG A 169 -1.21 -8.64 -11.38
C ARG A 169 -2.20 -8.38 -10.24
N TYR A 170 -2.52 -9.39 -9.45
CA TYR A 170 -3.50 -9.30 -8.37
C TYR A 170 -2.92 -9.94 -7.11
N SER A 171 -3.11 -9.30 -5.95
CA SER A 171 -2.57 -9.76 -4.66
C SER A 171 -1.03 -9.79 -4.61
N GLU A 172 -0.38 -8.95 -5.43
CA GLU A 172 1.06 -8.77 -5.43
C GLU A 172 1.57 -8.28 -4.07
N ASP A 173 0.83 -7.38 -3.45
CA ASP A 173 1.11 -6.78 -2.16
C ASP A 173 1.00 -7.83 -1.05
N PHE A 174 -0.07 -8.62 -1.07
CA PHE A 174 -0.29 -9.71 -0.14
C PHE A 174 0.85 -10.75 -0.18
N LYS A 175 1.33 -11.13 -1.38
CA LYS A 175 2.50 -12.02 -1.51
C LYS A 175 3.74 -11.41 -0.88
N LEU A 176 4.01 -10.12 -1.11
CA LEU A 176 5.14 -9.42 -0.51
C LEU A 176 5.06 -9.41 1.02
N TRP A 177 3.92 -9.01 1.58
CA TRP A 177 3.73 -8.96 3.04
C TRP A 177 3.86 -10.35 3.69
N CYS A 178 3.33 -11.39 3.04
CA CYS A 178 3.49 -12.77 3.49
C CYS A 178 4.96 -13.20 3.50
N ARG A 179 5.73 -12.87 2.45
CA ARG A 179 7.16 -13.22 2.39
C ARG A 179 7.94 -12.55 3.52
N ILE A 180 7.76 -11.24 3.72
CA ILE A 180 8.46 -10.49 4.77
C ILE A 180 8.15 -11.07 6.17
N LEU A 181 6.87 -11.32 6.49
CA LEU A 181 6.51 -11.92 7.77
C LEU A 181 7.01 -13.36 7.92
N ALA A 182 7.04 -14.14 6.83
CA ALA A 182 7.53 -15.51 6.86
C ALA A 182 9.06 -15.61 6.96
N ASP A 183 9.79 -14.53 6.65
CA ASP A 183 11.22 -14.36 6.94
C ASP A 183 11.48 -13.98 8.41
N GLY A 184 10.44 -13.81 9.23
CA GLY A 184 10.56 -13.51 10.65
C GLY A 184 10.64 -12.02 10.98
N HIS A 185 10.52 -11.14 9.99
CA HIS A 185 10.46 -9.70 10.23
C HIS A 185 9.19 -9.31 10.98
N ARG A 186 9.32 -8.35 11.91
CA ARG A 186 8.20 -7.83 12.69
C ARG A 186 7.53 -6.66 11.96
N PHE A 187 6.20 -6.74 11.81
CA PHE A 187 5.35 -5.61 11.44
C PHE A 187 4.44 -5.23 12.61
N MET A 188 4.18 -3.93 12.75
CA MET A 188 3.26 -3.39 13.74
C MET A 188 1.99 -2.84 13.06
N LEU A 189 0.82 -3.16 13.60
CA LEU A 189 -0.47 -2.61 13.18
C LEU A 189 -0.90 -1.52 14.15
N ILE A 190 -1.17 -0.34 13.61
CA ILE A 190 -1.83 0.76 14.31
C ILE A 190 -3.31 0.74 13.91
N ASP A 191 -4.20 0.41 14.84
CA ASP A 191 -5.63 0.22 14.55
C ASP A 191 -6.39 1.55 14.48
N VAL A 192 -5.85 2.48 13.70
CA VAL A 192 -6.42 3.81 13.42
C VAL A 192 -6.41 4.03 11.91
N PRO A 193 -7.50 4.54 11.32
CA PRO A 193 -7.51 4.91 9.92
C PRO A 193 -6.66 6.17 9.68
N LEU A 194 -5.49 5.99 9.08
CA LEU A 194 -4.60 7.09 8.67
C LEU A 194 -4.52 7.28 7.16
N SER A 195 -5.30 6.52 6.38
CA SER A 195 -5.52 6.76 4.95
C SER A 195 -6.97 6.56 4.54
N GLY A 196 -7.34 7.21 3.44
CA GLY A 196 -8.62 7.04 2.76
C GLY A 196 -8.57 7.45 1.30
N ILE A 197 -9.73 7.45 0.63
CA ILE A 197 -9.84 7.69 -0.82
C ILE A 197 -10.22 9.15 -1.08
N VAL A 198 -9.70 9.73 -2.17
CA VAL A 198 -10.12 11.05 -2.65
C VAL A 198 -11.55 10.99 -3.20
N GLY A 199 -12.45 11.82 -2.64
CA GLY A 199 -13.71 12.19 -3.31
C GLY A 199 -14.84 11.16 -3.30
N GLY A 200 -14.71 10.01 -2.63
CA GLY A 200 -15.80 9.03 -2.45
C GLY A 200 -16.40 8.51 -3.78
N HIS A 201 -16.05 7.29 -4.18
CA HIS A 201 -16.63 6.58 -5.35
C HIS A 201 -16.42 7.17 -6.76
N ASP A 202 -15.92 8.39 -6.93
CA ASP A 202 -15.70 8.99 -8.26
C ASP A 202 -14.38 8.56 -8.95
N ALA A 203 -13.55 7.77 -8.27
CA ALA A 203 -12.38 7.13 -8.87
C ALA A 203 -12.78 5.93 -9.73
N ALA A 204 -12.14 5.77 -10.89
CA ALA A 204 -12.35 4.58 -11.73
C ALA A 204 -12.08 3.30 -10.91
N PRO A 205 -12.86 2.23 -11.08
CA PRO A 205 -12.70 1.02 -10.29
C PRO A 205 -11.30 0.44 -10.46
N GLY A 206 -10.51 0.48 -9.38
CA GLY A 206 -9.16 -0.10 -9.33
C GLY A 206 -9.18 -1.63 -9.43
N LEU A 207 -7.98 -2.25 -9.41
CA LEU A 207 -7.84 -3.71 -9.51
C LEU A 207 -8.61 -4.48 -8.42
N SER A 208 -8.82 -3.84 -7.27
CA SER A 208 -9.59 -4.37 -6.14
C SER A 208 -11.07 -4.63 -6.45
N ALA A 209 -11.64 -3.97 -7.45
CA ALA A 209 -13.02 -4.21 -7.91
C ALA A 209 -13.17 -5.57 -8.63
N ALA A 210 -12.08 -6.13 -9.17
CA ALA A 210 -12.10 -7.42 -9.85
C ALA A 210 -12.01 -8.60 -8.85
N VAL A 211 -13.03 -8.75 -8.00
CA VAL A 211 -12.99 -9.64 -6.82
C VAL A 211 -12.64 -11.09 -7.15
N LEU A 212 -13.20 -11.65 -8.23
CA LEU A 212 -12.86 -13.02 -8.66
C LEU A 212 -11.36 -13.18 -8.98
N LYS A 213 -10.75 -12.16 -9.60
CA LYS A 213 -9.32 -12.18 -9.94
C LYS A 213 -8.47 -12.00 -8.68
N MET A 214 -8.91 -11.15 -7.74
CA MET A 214 -8.29 -11.00 -6.43
C MET A 214 -8.29 -12.32 -5.65
N GLU A 215 -9.42 -13.03 -5.59
CA GLU A 215 -9.49 -14.32 -4.90
C GLU A 215 -8.57 -15.37 -5.55
N ARG A 216 -8.54 -15.43 -6.89
CA ARG A 216 -7.60 -16.32 -7.62
C ARG A 216 -6.14 -15.97 -7.33
N GLY A 217 -5.79 -14.68 -7.29
CA GLY A 217 -4.46 -14.20 -6.94
C GLY A 217 -4.07 -14.66 -5.54
N LYS A 218 -4.93 -14.45 -4.56
CA LYS A 218 -4.72 -14.87 -3.17
C LYS A 218 -4.53 -16.39 -3.03
N LEU A 219 -5.34 -17.20 -3.71
CA LEU A 219 -5.16 -18.65 -3.73
C LEU A 219 -3.83 -19.07 -4.39
N ALA A 220 -3.36 -18.34 -5.40
CA ALA A 220 -2.06 -18.57 -6.00
C ALA A 220 -0.91 -18.26 -5.02
N VAL A 221 -1.04 -17.20 -4.21
CA VAL A 221 -0.08 -16.88 -3.13
C VAL A 221 0.01 -18.04 -2.13
N PHE A 222 -1.12 -18.57 -1.65
CA PHE A 222 -1.09 -19.69 -0.71
C PHE A 222 -0.38 -20.92 -1.26
N ARG A 223 -0.66 -21.29 -2.52
CA ARG A 223 0.03 -22.40 -3.18
C ARG A 223 1.51 -22.11 -3.41
N GLY A 224 1.88 -20.86 -3.67
CA GLY A 224 3.27 -20.41 -3.74
C GLY A 224 4.01 -20.61 -2.42
N LEU A 225 3.46 -20.07 -1.32
CA LEU A 225 4.02 -20.22 0.03
C LEU A 225 4.21 -21.69 0.42
N HIS A 226 3.28 -22.58 0.04
CA HIS A 226 3.45 -24.01 0.30
C HIS A 226 4.60 -24.63 -0.50
N ARG A 227 4.70 -24.31 -1.80
CA ARG A 227 5.80 -24.77 -2.66
C ARG A 227 7.17 -24.28 -2.18
N GLU A 228 7.22 -23.08 -1.61
CA GLU A 228 8.42 -22.48 -1.02
C GLU A 228 8.73 -23.02 0.40
N GLY A 229 7.94 -23.97 0.93
CA GLY A 229 8.14 -24.54 2.27
C GLY A 229 7.77 -23.61 3.43
N ARG A 230 7.12 -22.46 3.15
CA ARG A 230 6.73 -21.44 4.15
C ARG A 230 5.51 -21.85 4.97
N ILE A 231 4.63 -22.69 4.41
CA ILE A 231 3.47 -23.24 5.10
C ILE A 231 3.32 -24.74 4.85
N SER A 232 2.85 -25.47 5.87
CA SER A 232 2.57 -26.90 5.76
C SER A 232 1.30 -27.19 4.95
N TRP A 233 1.15 -28.43 4.49
CA TRP A 233 -0.05 -28.85 3.77
C TRP A 233 -1.36 -28.67 4.59
N PRO A 234 -1.42 -29.04 5.89
CA PRO A 234 -2.60 -28.76 6.70
C PRO A 234 -2.94 -27.27 6.78
N ARG A 235 -1.91 -26.41 6.86
CA ARG A 235 -2.10 -24.96 6.85
C ARG A 235 -2.67 -24.50 5.52
N LEU A 236 -2.10 -24.95 4.39
CA LEU A 236 -2.60 -24.66 3.05
C LEU A 236 -4.09 -25.03 2.90
N ALA A 237 -4.47 -26.24 3.29
CA ALA A 237 -5.85 -26.70 3.22
C ALA A 237 -6.78 -25.78 4.04
N SER A 238 -6.39 -25.43 5.25
CA SER A 238 -7.21 -24.57 6.13
C SER A 238 -7.39 -23.14 5.58
N VAL A 239 -6.35 -22.51 5.03
CA VAL A 239 -6.45 -21.13 4.51
C VAL A 239 -7.25 -21.08 3.21
N ILE A 240 -7.16 -22.11 2.36
CA ILE A 240 -8.00 -22.24 1.16
C ILE A 240 -9.46 -22.42 1.55
N ALA A 241 -9.76 -23.33 2.47
CA ALA A 241 -11.13 -23.57 2.94
C ALA A 241 -11.75 -22.29 3.53
N PHE A 242 -11.00 -21.59 4.38
CA PHE A 242 -11.45 -20.33 4.96
C PHE A 242 -11.67 -19.23 3.90
N SER A 243 -10.74 -19.08 2.94
CA SER A 243 -10.87 -18.05 1.89
C SER A 243 -12.08 -18.31 1.00
N ASN A 244 -12.30 -19.56 0.59
CA ASN A 244 -13.47 -19.96 -0.18
C ASN A 244 -14.79 -19.72 0.59
N LEU A 245 -14.84 -20.08 1.88
CA LEU A 245 -16.03 -19.83 2.71
C LEU A 245 -16.36 -18.34 2.78
N LYS A 246 -15.35 -17.50 3.04
CA LYS A 246 -15.51 -16.04 3.08
C LYS A 246 -15.96 -15.48 1.72
N PHE A 247 -15.41 -16.00 0.63
CA PHE A 247 -15.82 -15.60 -0.72
C PHE A 247 -17.28 -15.96 -1.00
N VAL A 248 -17.74 -17.15 -0.61
CA VAL A 248 -19.13 -17.58 -0.74
C VAL A 248 -20.06 -16.71 0.11
N ILE A 249 -19.72 -16.43 1.37
CA ILE A 249 -20.51 -15.56 2.26
C ILE A 249 -20.67 -14.17 1.64
N ARG A 250 -19.59 -13.56 1.13
CA ARG A 250 -19.66 -12.26 0.45
C ARG A 250 -20.58 -12.26 -0.77
N ARG A 251 -20.62 -13.37 -1.52
CA ARG A 251 -21.53 -13.54 -2.67
C ARG A 251 -22.99 -13.61 -2.23
N ILE A 252 -23.27 -14.37 -1.17
CA ILE A 252 -24.63 -14.53 -0.63
C ILE A 252 -25.15 -13.18 -0.07
N GLN A 253 -24.28 -12.40 0.58
CA GLN A 253 -24.64 -11.12 1.18
C GLN A 253 -24.77 -9.96 0.17
N GLY A 254 -24.55 -10.20 -1.14
CA GLY A 254 -24.62 -9.14 -2.15
C GLY A 254 -23.57 -8.04 -1.97
N LEU A 255 -22.42 -8.34 -1.34
CA LEU A 255 -21.33 -7.38 -1.13
C LEU A 255 -20.44 -7.20 -2.38
N PHE A 256 -21.04 -7.25 -3.58
CA PHE A 256 -20.39 -7.09 -4.88
C PHE A 256 -21.14 -6.14 -5.79
#